data_AF-A0A2D6S1F6-F1
#
_entry.id   AF-A0A2D6S1F6-F1
#
_cell.length_a   1.000
_cell.length_b   1.000
_cell.length_c   1.000
_cell.angle_alpha   90.00
_cell.angle_beta   90.00
_cell.angle_gamma   90.00
#
_symmetry.space_group_name_H-M   'P 1'
#
loop_
_entity.id
_entity.type
_entity.pdbx_description
1 polymer ?
#
loop_
_entity_poly.entity_id
_entity_poly.type
_entity_poly.pdbx_seq_one_letter_code
_entity_poly.pdbx_strand_id
1 'polypeptide(L)'
;MVISTPLKIPDWMFLLQIYLLAVLVIPATANKEPIELARTEAREKFYQCIENEKEISAAIRLFKQISQTNGKYEGICQTYQGVLIALKGKHAFWPHQKFMLVKRGLSTMDAGLKKAPNDLEALFIHSSTCYYLPFFLGRADDARRDFV
;
A
#
# COMPACT_ATOMS: atom_id res chain seq x y z
N MET A 1 -47.30 9.87 -52.79
CA MET A 1 -46.85 9.66 -51.39
C MET A 1 -45.63 8.76 -51.47
N VAL A 2 -44.42 9.35 -51.44
CA VAL A 2 -43.16 8.63 -51.69
C VAL A 2 -42.72 7.96 -50.40
N ILE A 3 -42.74 6.63 -50.39
CA ILE A 3 -42.30 5.82 -49.24
C ILE A 3 -40.77 5.76 -49.32
N SER A 4 -40.09 6.46 -48.42
CA SER A 4 -38.64 6.38 -48.27
C SER A 4 -38.24 4.96 -47.87
N THR A 5 -37.41 4.32 -48.70
CA THR A 5 -36.82 3.01 -48.40
C THR A 5 -35.93 3.09 -47.15
N PRO A 6 -35.98 2.10 -46.25
CA PRO A 6 -35.11 2.10 -45.07
C PRO A 6 -33.65 1.96 -45.53
N LEU A 7 -32.81 2.86 -45.03
CA LEU A 7 -31.37 2.86 -45.27
C LEU A 7 -30.78 1.52 -44.78
N LYS A 8 -30.35 0.65 -45.71
CA LYS A 8 -29.67 -0.60 -45.38
C LYS A 8 -28.26 -0.27 -44.88
N ILE A 9 -28.06 -0.40 -43.58
CA ILE A 9 -26.72 -0.32 -42.98
C ILE A 9 -25.92 -1.53 -43.50
N PRO A 10 -24.76 -1.32 -44.13
CA PRO A 10 -23.94 -2.41 -44.61
C PRO A 10 -23.38 -3.28 -43.48
N ASP A 11 -23.21 -4.58 -43.71
CA ASP A 11 -22.71 -5.53 -42.71
C ASP A 11 -21.33 -5.16 -42.16
N TRP A 12 -20.50 -4.49 -42.98
CA TRP A 12 -19.19 -3.99 -42.55
C TRP A 12 -19.29 -2.87 -41.51
N MET A 13 -20.37 -2.08 -41.49
CA MET A 13 -20.61 -1.06 -40.47
C MET A 13 -20.93 -1.69 -39.11
N PHE A 14 -21.65 -2.82 -39.09
CA PHE A 14 -21.90 -3.57 -37.86
C PHE A 14 -20.61 -4.18 -37.30
N LEU A 15 -19.77 -4.75 -38.16
CA LEU A 15 -18.46 -5.29 -37.77
C LEU A 15 -17.52 -4.19 -37.26
N LEU A 16 -17.53 -3.00 -37.91
CA LEU A 16 -16.77 -1.84 -37.47
C LEU A 16 -17.24 -1.33 -36.10
N GLN A 17 -18.55 -1.34 -35.85
CA GLN A 17 -19.14 -0.91 -34.59
C GLN A 17 -18.85 -1.89 -33.44
N ILE A 18 -18.86 -3.20 -33.72
CA ILE A 18 -18.41 -4.25 -32.77
C ILE A 18 -16.92 -4.08 -32.48
N TYR A 19 -16.11 -3.81 -33.49
CA TYR A 19 -14.67 -3.54 -33.32
C TYR A 19 -14.42 -2.28 -32.47
N LEU A 20 -15.14 -1.18 -32.73
CA LEU A 20 -15.08 0.05 -31.93
C LEU A 20 -15.52 -0.17 -30.47
N LEU A 21 -16.57 -0.97 -30.25
CA LEU A 21 -16.98 -1.40 -28.91
C LEU A 21 -15.92 -2.27 -28.22
N ALA A 22 -15.31 -3.20 -28.94
CA ALA A 22 -14.24 -4.05 -28.39
C ALA A 22 -12.98 -3.25 -28.02
N VAL A 23 -12.63 -2.23 -28.81
CA VAL A 23 -11.49 -1.33 -28.55
C VAL A 23 -11.76 -0.38 -27.37
N LEU A 24 -13.01 0.06 -27.18
CA LEU A 24 -13.43 0.86 -26.00
C LEU A 24 -13.52 0.04 -24.70
N VAL A 25 -13.60 -1.29 -24.81
CA VAL A 25 -13.67 -2.22 -23.66
C VAL A 25 -12.29 -2.78 -23.32
N ILE A 26 -11.18 -2.22 -23.83
CA ILE A 26 -9.86 -2.48 -23.23
C ILE A 26 -9.92 -1.90 -21.81
N PRO A 27 -10.00 -2.73 -20.76
CA PRO A 27 -10.12 -2.19 -19.42
C PRO A 27 -8.76 -1.60 -19.05
N ALA A 28 -8.76 -0.57 -18.21
CA ALA A 28 -7.58 -0.07 -17.51
C ALA A 28 -7.04 -1.10 -16.48
N THR A 29 -6.82 -2.35 -16.89
CA THR A 29 -6.25 -3.45 -16.11
C THR A 29 -4.72 -3.49 -16.22
N ALA A 30 -4.14 -2.95 -17.29
CA ALA A 30 -2.69 -2.95 -17.52
C ALA A 30 -1.87 -2.31 -16.38
N ASN A 31 -2.44 -1.38 -15.62
CA ASN A 31 -1.76 -0.70 -14.50
C ASN A 31 -2.02 -1.35 -13.12
N LYS A 32 -3.00 -2.25 -12.98
CA LYS A 32 -3.32 -2.90 -11.70
C LYS A 32 -2.39 -4.09 -11.40
N GLU A 33 -2.04 -4.87 -12.42
CA GLU A 33 -1.07 -5.97 -12.31
C GLU A 33 0.32 -5.53 -11.79
N PRO A 34 0.98 -4.49 -12.35
CA PRO A 34 2.32 -4.12 -11.91
C PRO A 34 2.38 -3.54 -10.48
N ILE A 35 1.33 -2.81 -10.05
CA ILE A 35 1.32 -2.23 -8.70
C ILE A 35 1.06 -3.28 -7.61
N GLU A 36 0.21 -4.27 -7.87
CA GLU A 36 -0.03 -5.36 -6.93
C GLU A 36 1.18 -6.31 -6.83
N LEU A 37 1.90 -6.54 -7.94
CA LEU A 37 3.18 -7.23 -7.92
C LEU A 37 4.21 -6.48 -7.06
N ALA A 38 4.37 -5.17 -7.28
CA ALA A 38 5.29 -4.34 -6.48
C ALA A 38 4.93 -4.35 -4.98
N ARG A 39 3.64 -4.38 -4.63
CA ARG A 39 3.20 -4.53 -3.22
C ARG A 39 3.58 -5.88 -2.65
N THR A 40 3.49 -6.95 -3.43
CA THR A 40 3.89 -8.29 -3.01
C THR A 40 5.38 -8.36 -2.74
N GLU A 41 6.19 -7.88 -3.67
CA GLU A 41 7.65 -7.76 -3.51
C GLU A 41 8.03 -6.90 -2.28
N ALA A 42 7.30 -5.81 -2.04
CA ALA A 42 7.55 -4.96 -0.89
C ALA A 42 7.29 -5.66 0.45
N ARG A 43 6.28 -6.54 0.52
CA ARG A 43 6.00 -7.36 1.72
C ARG A 43 7.07 -8.41 1.94
N GLU A 44 7.48 -9.12 0.90
CA GLU A 44 8.57 -10.09 0.99
C GLU A 44 9.84 -9.43 1.52
N LYS A 45 10.16 -8.26 0.97
CA LYS A 45 11.30 -7.47 1.41
C LYS A 45 11.15 -6.95 2.85
N PHE A 46 9.93 -6.61 3.26
CA PHE A 46 9.64 -6.27 4.65
C PHE A 46 9.97 -7.42 5.61
N TYR A 47 9.58 -8.65 5.29
CA TYR A 47 9.92 -9.81 6.13
C TYR A 47 11.42 -10.07 6.22
N GLN A 48 12.15 -9.90 5.12
CA GLN A 48 13.62 -9.99 5.11
C GLN A 48 14.29 -8.98 6.04
N CYS A 49 13.68 -7.79 6.22
CA CYS A 49 14.22 -6.75 7.09
C CYS A 49 14.24 -7.14 8.58
N ILE A 50 13.34 -8.04 9.02
CA ILE A 50 13.25 -8.47 10.42
C ILE A 50 14.57 -9.12 10.89
N GLU A 51 15.21 -9.85 9.97
CA GLU A 51 16.48 -10.55 10.18
C GLU A 51 17.69 -9.76 9.68
N ASN A 52 17.53 -8.97 8.60
CA ASN A 52 18.63 -8.27 7.94
C ASN A 52 18.42 -6.75 7.89
N GLU A 53 19.10 -6.02 8.77
CA GLU A 53 19.00 -4.56 8.87
C GLU A 53 19.40 -3.81 7.58
N LYS A 54 20.25 -4.42 6.75
CA LYS A 54 20.79 -3.78 5.53
C LYS A 54 19.70 -3.53 4.50
N GLU A 55 18.63 -4.35 4.53
CA GLU A 55 17.50 -4.25 3.61
C GLU A 55 16.50 -3.16 4.01
N ILE A 56 16.50 -2.71 5.27
CA ILE A 56 15.48 -1.77 5.80
C ILE A 56 15.39 -0.50 4.94
N SER A 57 16.53 0.08 4.59
CA SER A 57 16.55 1.32 3.81
C SER A 57 16.06 1.11 2.37
N ALA A 58 16.27 -0.07 1.79
CA ALA A 58 15.75 -0.41 0.48
C ALA A 58 14.23 -0.65 0.53
N ALA A 59 13.73 -1.34 1.55
CA ALA A 59 12.29 -1.55 1.76
C ALA A 59 11.54 -0.21 1.94
N ILE A 60 12.08 0.71 2.75
CA ILE A 60 11.48 2.05 2.92
C ILE A 60 11.35 2.78 1.57
N ARG A 61 12.38 2.72 0.72
CA ARG A 61 12.33 3.34 -0.61
C ARG A 61 11.26 2.72 -1.49
N LEU A 62 11.13 1.40 -1.47
CA LEU A 62 10.13 0.68 -2.26
C LEU A 62 8.70 1.06 -1.85
N PHE A 63 8.38 1.06 -0.56
CA PHE A 63 7.08 1.53 -0.08
C PHE A 63 6.83 3.00 -0.40
N LYS A 64 7.86 3.85 -0.35
CA LYS A 64 7.76 5.25 -0.76
C LYS A 64 7.42 5.36 -2.25
N GLN A 65 8.08 4.60 -3.11
CA GLN A 65 7.79 4.59 -4.55
C GLN A 65 6.36 4.13 -4.83
N ILE A 66 5.89 3.06 -4.19
CA ILE A 66 4.50 2.58 -4.32
C ILE A 66 3.50 3.68 -3.95
N SER A 67 3.72 4.36 -2.82
CA SER A 67 2.85 5.47 -2.38
C SER A 67 2.84 6.65 -3.35
N GLN A 68 3.96 6.94 -4.01
CA GLN A 68 4.08 8.04 -4.98
C GLN A 68 3.45 7.69 -6.32
N THR A 69 3.55 6.43 -6.75
CA THR A 69 2.94 5.93 -7.99
C THR A 69 1.42 5.83 -7.85
N ASN A 70 0.92 5.47 -6.67
CA ASN A 70 -0.51 5.34 -6.43
C ASN A 70 -0.89 5.74 -5.00
N GLY A 71 -1.49 6.94 -4.89
CA GLY A 71 -1.92 7.52 -3.62
C GLY A 71 -2.93 6.68 -2.84
N LYS A 72 -3.65 5.73 -3.48
CA LYS A 72 -4.52 4.77 -2.79
C LYS A 72 -3.76 4.00 -1.71
N TYR A 73 -2.49 3.69 -1.94
CA TYR A 73 -1.68 2.91 -1.01
C TYR A 73 -0.87 3.77 -0.05
N GLU A 74 -1.05 5.09 -0.05
CA GLU A 74 -0.23 6.01 0.75
C GLU A 74 -0.29 5.67 2.24
N GLY A 75 -1.48 5.43 2.79
CA GLY A 75 -1.64 5.11 4.21
C GLY A 75 -0.95 3.81 4.63
N ILE A 76 -1.27 2.69 3.98
CA ILE A 76 -0.64 1.38 4.26
C ILE A 76 0.89 1.42 4.05
N CYS A 77 1.37 2.05 2.97
CA CYS A 77 2.80 2.17 2.70
C CYS A 77 3.51 3.02 3.77
N GLN A 78 2.86 4.08 4.25
CA GLN A 78 3.39 4.91 5.33
C GLN A 78 3.40 4.13 6.67
N THR A 79 2.40 3.28 6.92
CA THR A 79 2.39 2.39 8.09
C THR A 79 3.57 1.42 8.05
N TYR A 80 3.81 0.74 6.93
CA TYR A 80 5.00 -0.11 6.75
C TYR A 80 6.31 0.63 6.93
N GLN A 81 6.44 1.84 6.37
CA GLN A 81 7.62 2.68 6.56
C GLN A 81 7.86 2.99 8.03
N GLY A 82 6.81 3.25 8.81
CA GLY A 82 6.91 3.48 10.24
C GLY A 82 7.43 2.26 11.01
N VAL A 83 6.95 1.05 10.69
CA VAL A 83 7.50 -0.19 11.29
C VAL A 83 8.97 -0.35 10.95
N LEU A 84 9.35 -0.16 9.68
CA LEU A 84 10.74 -0.27 9.24
C LEU A 84 11.65 0.76 9.94
N ILE A 85 11.15 1.98 10.20
CA ILE A 85 11.88 2.99 10.98
C ILE A 85 12.02 2.55 12.44
N ALA A 86 10.96 2.02 13.06
CA ALA A 86 11.03 1.51 14.42
C ALA A 86 11.99 0.31 14.53
N LEU A 87 12.01 -0.56 13.53
CA LEU A 87 12.90 -1.72 13.43
C LEU A 87 14.37 -1.31 13.39
N LYS A 88 14.73 -0.16 12.80
CA LYS A 88 16.10 0.40 12.94
C LYS A 88 16.50 0.58 14.41
N GLY A 89 15.54 0.86 15.30
CA GLY A 89 15.78 0.96 16.74
C GLY A 89 16.21 -0.36 17.39
N LYS A 90 15.77 -1.51 16.87
CA LYS A 90 16.25 -2.85 17.31
C LYS A 90 17.77 -2.93 17.15
N HIS A 91 18.29 -2.44 16.02
CA HIS A 91 19.70 -2.57 15.64
C HIS A 91 20.59 -1.39 16.09
N ALA A 92 20.04 -0.22 16.40
CA ALA A 92 20.83 0.93 16.84
C ALA A 92 21.61 0.63 18.14
N PHE A 93 22.86 1.07 18.24
CA PHE A 93 23.72 0.78 19.39
C PHE A 93 23.33 1.61 20.64
N TRP A 94 23.06 2.91 20.44
CA TRP A 94 22.85 3.86 21.55
C TRP A 94 21.39 3.91 22.02
N PRO A 95 21.10 3.81 23.34
CA PRO A 95 19.74 3.81 23.87
C PRO A 95 18.89 5.01 23.43
N HIS A 96 19.47 6.22 23.44
CA HIS A 96 18.79 7.42 22.97
C HIS A 96 18.38 7.30 21.49
N GLN A 97 19.26 6.77 20.64
CA GLN A 97 18.97 6.57 19.22
C GLN A 97 17.90 5.51 19.01
N LYS A 98 17.93 4.40 19.75
CA LYS A 98 16.87 3.37 19.74
C LYS A 98 15.52 4.00 20.00
N PHE A 99 15.42 4.78 21.08
CA PHE A 99 14.18 5.41 21.51
C PHE A 99 13.67 6.44 20.48
N MET A 100 14.56 7.27 19.94
CA MET A 100 14.21 8.24 18.89
C MET A 100 13.70 7.55 17.62
N LEU A 101 14.32 6.45 17.19
CA LEU A 101 13.90 5.68 16.02
C LEU A 101 12.53 5.03 16.24
N VAL A 102 12.32 4.40 17.40
CA VAL A 102 11.02 3.80 17.74
C VAL A 102 9.91 4.86 17.78
N LYS A 103 10.14 5.99 18.46
CA LYS A 103 9.16 7.09 18.50
C LYS A 103 8.84 7.64 17.12
N ARG A 104 9.86 7.85 16.28
CA ARG A 104 9.68 8.29 14.90
C ARG A 104 8.88 7.27 14.08
N GLY A 105 9.18 5.99 14.25
CA GLY A 105 8.47 4.90 13.58
C GLY A 105 6.99 4.89 13.96
N LEU A 106 6.69 4.92 15.26
CA LEU A 106 5.32 4.96 15.77
C LEU A 106 4.52 6.17 15.26
N SER A 107 5.11 7.36 15.35
CA SER A 107 4.48 8.57 14.81
C SER A 107 4.23 8.48 13.30
N THR A 108 5.10 7.79 12.56
CA THR A 108 4.92 7.58 11.12
C THR A 108 3.79 6.58 10.86
N MET A 109 3.67 5.52 11.67
CA MET A 109 2.56 4.57 11.59
C MET A 109 1.22 5.24 11.90
N ASP A 110 1.14 6.07 12.94
CA ASP A 110 -0.05 6.84 13.30
C ASP A 110 -0.52 7.72 12.13
N ALA A 111 0.44 8.37 11.45
CA ALA A 111 0.13 9.18 10.28
C ALA A 111 -0.35 8.35 9.08
N GLY A 112 0.20 7.14 8.89
CA GLY A 112 -0.27 6.20 7.86
C GLY A 112 -1.69 5.70 8.15
N LEU A 113 -1.96 5.33 9.40
CA LEU A 113 -3.27 4.84 9.82
C LEU A 113 -4.36 5.92 9.69
N LYS A 114 -4.05 7.19 9.99
CA LYS A 114 -4.97 8.31 9.73
C LYS A 114 -5.39 8.44 8.26
N LYS A 115 -4.53 8.03 7.32
CA LYS A 115 -4.83 8.05 5.87
C LYS A 115 -5.56 6.79 5.41
N ALA A 116 -5.41 5.68 6.13
CA ALA A 116 -6.01 4.39 5.82
C ALA A 116 -6.69 3.77 7.06
N PRO A 117 -7.68 4.45 7.66
CA PRO A 117 -8.23 4.05 8.96
C PRO A 117 -9.00 2.72 8.92
N ASN A 118 -9.48 2.33 7.74
CA ASN A 118 -10.25 1.09 7.53
C ASN A 118 -9.44 0.02 6.76
N ASP A 119 -8.14 0.25 6.54
CA ASP A 119 -7.29 -0.72 5.87
C ASP A 119 -6.87 -1.79 6.89
N LEU A 120 -7.40 -3.00 6.71
CA LEU A 120 -7.18 -4.13 7.62
C LEU A 120 -5.69 -4.47 7.74
N GLU A 121 -4.92 -4.34 6.66
CA GLU A 121 -3.49 -4.62 6.66
C GLU A 121 -2.76 -3.58 7.52
N ALA A 122 -3.12 -2.30 7.39
CA ALA A 122 -2.54 -1.20 8.16
C ALA A 122 -2.86 -1.33 9.65
N LEU A 123 -4.12 -1.62 9.98
CA LEU A 123 -4.57 -1.89 11.34
C LEU A 123 -3.81 -3.07 11.95
N PHE A 124 -3.72 -4.20 11.23
CA PHE A 124 -3.03 -5.40 11.71
C PHE A 124 -1.55 -5.13 12.01
N ILE A 125 -0.83 -4.50 11.08
CA ILE A 125 0.59 -4.18 11.24
C ILE A 125 0.79 -3.20 12.40
N HIS A 126 -0.07 -2.19 12.51
CA HIS A 126 0.01 -1.22 13.58
C HIS A 126 -0.22 -1.86 14.94
N SER A 127 -1.29 -2.63 15.08
CA SER A 127 -1.67 -3.32 16.31
C SER A 127 -0.61 -4.30 16.77
N SER A 128 -0.16 -5.18 15.86
CA SER A 128 0.86 -6.20 16.16
C SER A 128 2.18 -5.56 16.57
N THR A 129 2.61 -4.50 15.88
CA THR A 129 3.80 -3.75 16.28
C THR A 129 3.63 -3.17 17.68
N CYS A 130 2.50 -2.50 17.97
CA CYS A 130 2.25 -1.91 19.28
C CYS A 130 2.15 -2.96 20.40
N TYR A 131 1.62 -4.14 20.12
CA TYR A 131 1.49 -5.24 21.06
C TYR A 131 2.85 -5.75 21.57
N TYR A 132 3.84 -5.86 20.68
CA TYR A 132 5.18 -6.35 21.02
C TYR A 132 6.13 -5.26 21.54
N LEU A 133 5.67 -4.01 21.68
CA LEU A 133 6.50 -2.95 22.24
C LEU A 133 6.61 -3.04 23.77
N PRO A 134 7.78 -2.64 24.34
CA PRO A 134 7.91 -2.48 25.78
C PRO A 134 6.85 -1.56 26.40
N PHE A 135 6.34 -1.93 27.58
CA PHE A 135 5.23 -1.24 28.24
C PHE A 135 5.46 0.27 28.45
N PHE A 136 6.71 0.69 28.70
CA PHE A 136 7.07 2.09 28.95
C PHE A 136 6.94 3.00 27.71
N LEU A 137 6.66 2.45 26.53
CA LEU A 137 6.34 3.23 25.32
C LEU A 137 4.88 3.65 25.24
N GLY A 138 4.00 3.13 26.11
CA GLY A 138 2.62 3.62 26.24
C GLY A 138 1.70 3.29 25.06
N ARG A 139 1.94 2.17 24.36
CA ARG A 139 1.19 1.76 23.15
C ARG A 139 0.21 0.59 23.37
N ALA A 140 -0.02 0.20 24.61
CA ALA A 140 -0.88 -0.94 24.94
C ALA A 140 -2.36 -0.70 24.55
N ASP A 141 -2.85 0.53 24.69
CA ASP A 141 -4.21 0.91 24.25
C ASP A 141 -4.34 0.92 22.74
N ASP A 142 -3.30 1.37 22.04
CA ASP A 142 -3.23 1.36 20.58
C ASP A 142 -3.31 -0.06 20.02
N ALA A 143 -2.62 -1.01 20.66
CA ALA A 143 -2.69 -2.42 20.30
C ALA A 143 -4.11 -3.01 20.49
N ARG A 144 -4.84 -2.59 21.53
CA ARG A 144 -6.21 -3.08 21.78
C ARG A 144 -7.24 -2.48 20.84
N ARG A 145 -7.18 -1.17 20.61
CA ARG A 145 -8.18 -0.42 19.83
C ARG A 145 -8.35 -0.96 18.42
N ASP A 146 -7.25 -1.37 17.80
CA ASP A 146 -7.22 -1.67 16.37
C ASP A 146 -7.52 -3.17 16.07
N PHE A 147 -7.62 -4.03 17.09
CA PHE A 147 -8.03 -5.44 16.98
C PHE A 147 -9.52 -5.69 17.28
N VAL A 148 -10.27 -4.67 17.74
CA VAL A 148 -11.68 -4.75 18.17
C VAL A 148 -12.55 -3.97 17.20
#